data_AF-A0A1E4HDR4-F1
#
_entry.id   AF-A0A1E4HDR4-F1
#
_cell.length_a   1.000
_cell.length_b   1.000
_cell.length_c   1.000
_cell.angle_alpha   90.00
_cell.angle_beta   90.00
_cell.angle_gamma   90.00
#
_symmetry.space_group_name_H-M   'P 1'
#
loop_
_entity.id
_entity.type
_entity.pdbx_description
1 polymer ?
#
loop_
_entity_poly.entity_id
_entity_poly.type
_entity_poly.pdbx_seq_one_letter_code
_entity_poly.pdbx_strand_id
1 'polypeptide(L)'
;MSLYRPLTLAAAVAVLGGCATIPQPLQGNYATVSTASARQGGAGDTPVRWGGEIIKTEPGPQQTCFFVLSRPLDKQARPRLGNSGENDGRFVACRDGFYDPEVFTRGRELTVTGTLHGTVTKKVGEYDYAYPRVEANVVYLWPKRQPRAAYPPGFYDPFWGPGFGPYWGSPWGYPYWGGPRVIVVRPPAPPPPPKK
;
A
#
# COMPACT_ATOMS: atom_id res chain seq x y z
N MET A 1 51.11 -3.02 -14.83
CA MET A 1 49.82 -3.54 -14.33
C MET A 1 48.72 -2.67 -14.91
N SER A 2 47.84 -3.25 -15.73
CA SER A 2 46.92 -2.48 -16.58
C SER A 2 45.83 -1.78 -15.76
N LEU A 3 45.95 -0.45 -15.61
CA LEU A 3 44.97 0.42 -14.93
C LEU A 3 43.60 0.49 -15.63
N TYR A 4 43.47 -0.06 -16.83
CA TYR A 4 42.22 -0.06 -17.60
C TYR A 4 41.19 -1.07 -17.06
N ARG A 5 41.64 -2.17 -16.46
CA ARG A 5 40.76 -3.21 -15.87
C ARG A 5 39.88 -2.70 -14.71
N PRO A 6 40.38 -1.97 -13.70
CA PRO A 6 39.53 -1.44 -12.63
C PRO A 6 38.58 -0.35 -13.16
N LEU A 7 38.99 0.43 -14.16
CA LEU A 7 38.15 1.45 -14.80
C LEU A 7 36.95 0.85 -15.55
N THR A 8 37.15 -0.25 -16.27
CA THR A 8 36.05 -0.98 -16.93
C THR A 8 35.09 -1.63 -15.93
N LEU A 9 35.61 -2.11 -14.78
CA LEU A 9 34.77 -2.70 -13.73
C LEU A 9 33.95 -1.63 -12.98
N ALA A 10 34.54 -0.47 -12.71
CA ALA A 10 33.84 0.66 -12.08
C ALA A 10 32.72 1.21 -12.98
N ALA A 11 32.97 1.31 -14.30
CA ALA A 11 31.96 1.71 -15.26
C ALA A 11 30.81 0.69 -15.37
N ALA A 12 31.11 -0.61 -15.32
CA ALA A 12 30.09 -1.67 -15.35
C ALA A 12 29.20 -1.68 -14.08
N VAL A 13 29.78 -1.38 -12.90
CA VAL A 13 29.02 -1.28 -11.64
C VAL A 13 28.13 -0.03 -11.62
N ALA A 14 28.56 1.07 -12.24
CA ALA A 14 27.79 2.32 -12.30
C ALA A 14 26.49 2.19 -13.13
N VAL A 15 26.44 1.28 -14.11
CA VAL A 15 25.26 1.07 -14.96
C VAL A 15 24.21 0.14 -14.31
N LEU A 16 24.57 -0.58 -13.24
CA LEU A 16 23.65 -1.47 -12.51
C LEU A 16 22.77 -0.77 -11.48
N GLY A 17 22.83 0.57 -11.39
CA GLY A 17 21.95 1.38 -10.57
C GLY A 17 20.53 1.45 -11.14
N GLY A 18 19.80 0.34 -11.11
CA GLY A 18 18.35 0.33 -11.35
C GLY A 18 17.66 1.08 -10.21
N CYS A 19 17.56 2.41 -10.32
CA CYS A 19 16.77 3.19 -9.38
C CYS A 19 15.32 2.70 -9.46
N ALA A 20 14.80 2.22 -8.34
CA ALA A 20 13.38 1.96 -8.17
C ALA A 20 12.64 3.30 -8.17
N THR A 21 12.39 3.82 -9.38
CA THR A 21 11.95 5.19 -9.65
C THR A 21 10.44 5.31 -9.50
N ILE A 22 10.00 6.42 -8.91
CA ILE A 22 8.58 6.79 -8.82
C ILE A 22 8.02 6.91 -10.26
N PRO A 23 6.86 6.32 -10.57
CA PRO A 23 6.24 6.44 -11.89
C PRO A 23 6.16 7.91 -12.34
N GLN A 24 6.48 8.19 -13.60
CA GLN A 24 6.42 9.54 -14.20
C GLN A 24 5.19 10.37 -13.79
N PRO A 25 3.94 9.83 -13.82
CA PRO A 25 2.76 10.63 -13.48
C PRO A 25 2.63 10.95 -11.97
N LEU A 26 3.45 10.35 -11.11
CA LEU A 26 3.45 10.55 -9.66
C LEU A 26 4.66 11.39 -9.18
N GLN A 27 5.55 11.80 -10.09
CA GLN A 27 6.69 12.64 -9.78
C GLN A 27 6.27 14.09 -9.55
N GLY A 28 6.96 14.78 -8.66
CA GLY A 28 6.65 16.15 -8.28
C GLY A 28 6.96 16.43 -6.81
N ASN A 29 6.84 17.70 -6.45
CA ASN A 29 6.93 18.14 -5.06
C ASN A 29 5.52 18.26 -4.48
N TYR A 30 5.27 17.60 -3.36
CA TYR A 30 3.96 17.56 -2.71
C TYR A 30 4.13 17.82 -1.21
N ALA A 31 3.15 18.49 -0.61
CA ALA A 31 3.20 18.75 0.81
C ALA A 31 2.99 17.46 1.62
N THR A 32 3.72 17.36 2.73
CA THR A 32 3.59 16.24 3.68
C THR A 32 2.43 16.50 4.65
N VAL A 33 1.21 16.53 4.11
CA VAL A 33 -0.03 16.70 4.90
C VAL A 33 -0.66 15.34 5.15
N SER A 34 -0.98 15.04 6.40
CA SER A 34 -1.68 13.81 6.76
C SER A 34 -3.18 13.94 6.52
N THR A 35 -3.84 12.85 6.13
CA THR A 35 -5.30 12.84 5.97
C THR A 35 -6.03 13.19 7.27
N ALA A 36 -5.50 12.83 8.43
CA ALA A 36 -6.06 13.21 9.73
C ALA A 36 -6.06 14.74 9.96
N SER A 37 -4.96 15.42 9.64
CA SER A 37 -4.87 16.89 9.75
C SER A 37 -5.78 17.61 8.76
N ALA A 38 -5.86 17.11 7.53
CA ALA A 38 -6.76 17.62 6.50
C ALA A 38 -8.25 17.54 6.90
N ARG A 39 -8.64 16.51 7.66
CA ARG A 39 -10.01 16.37 8.20
C ARG A 39 -10.39 17.48 9.18
N GLN A 40 -9.42 18.04 9.89
CA GLN A 40 -9.64 19.09 10.88
C GLN A 40 -9.66 20.50 10.26
N GLY A 41 -9.64 20.61 8.92
CA GLY A 41 -9.64 21.89 8.20
C GLY A 41 -8.25 22.43 7.88
N GLY A 42 -7.19 21.66 8.10
CA GLY A 42 -5.84 22.04 7.71
C GLY A 42 -5.59 21.90 6.20
N ALA A 43 -4.83 22.84 5.63
CA ALA A 43 -4.16 22.74 4.32
C ALA A 43 -5.05 22.69 3.06
N GLY A 44 -6.14 23.47 3.03
CA GLY A 44 -6.86 23.74 1.77
C GLY A 44 -5.92 24.26 0.67
N ASP A 45 -6.26 23.97 -0.59
CA ASP A 45 -5.51 24.36 -1.80
C ASP A 45 -4.06 23.87 -1.88
N THR A 46 -3.70 22.89 -1.03
CA THR A 46 -2.35 22.35 -0.98
C THR A 46 -2.20 21.16 -1.93
N PRO A 47 -1.13 21.10 -2.74
CA PRO A 47 -0.85 19.93 -3.58
C PRO A 47 -0.42 18.74 -2.72
N VAL A 48 -1.11 17.62 -2.86
CA VAL A 48 -0.88 16.39 -2.09
C VAL A 48 -0.65 15.19 -2.99
N ARG A 49 0.10 14.21 -2.47
CA ARG A 49 0.25 12.88 -3.05
C ARG A 49 -0.13 11.85 -2.00
N TRP A 50 -1.32 11.29 -2.15
CA TRP A 50 -1.88 10.31 -1.23
C TRP A 50 -2.16 9.02 -1.97
N GLY A 51 -2.25 7.91 -1.24
CA GLY A 51 -2.62 6.65 -1.82
C GLY A 51 -3.14 5.70 -0.78
N GLY A 52 -3.59 4.55 -1.24
CA GLY A 52 -4.20 3.58 -0.38
C GLY A 52 -4.96 2.53 -1.13
N GLU A 53 -5.91 1.92 -0.43
CA GLU A 53 -6.75 0.86 -0.96
C GLU A 53 -8.15 1.40 -1.26
N ILE A 54 -8.69 1.06 -2.44
CA ILE A 54 -10.04 1.45 -2.83
C ILE A 54 -11.06 0.75 -1.92
N ILE A 55 -11.91 1.53 -1.28
CA ILE A 55 -13.07 1.06 -0.50
C ILE A 55 -14.30 1.00 -1.40
N LYS A 56 -14.48 2.03 -2.24
CA LYS A 56 -15.62 2.20 -3.16
C LYS A 56 -15.24 3.15 -4.30
N THR A 57 -15.80 2.89 -5.48
CA THR A 57 -15.72 3.77 -6.64
C THR A 57 -17.13 4.19 -7.03
N GLU A 58 -17.38 5.49 -7.13
CA GLU A 58 -18.68 6.08 -7.45
C GLU A 58 -18.55 6.96 -8.70
N PRO A 59 -18.91 6.46 -9.89
CA PRO A 59 -19.02 7.29 -11.08
C PRO A 59 -20.25 8.19 -10.96
N GLY A 60 -20.05 9.49 -11.13
CA GLY A 60 -21.11 10.49 -11.24
C GLY A 60 -21.32 10.94 -12.69
N PRO A 61 -22.17 11.95 -12.92
CA PRO A 61 -22.49 12.43 -14.28
C PRO A 61 -21.32 13.16 -14.96
N GLN A 62 -20.38 13.73 -14.20
CA GLN A 62 -19.26 14.53 -14.73
C GLN A 62 -17.88 14.03 -14.26
N GLN A 63 -17.83 13.39 -13.10
CA GLN A 63 -16.59 13.00 -12.43
C GLN A 63 -16.79 11.65 -11.74
N THR A 64 -15.70 10.92 -11.55
CA THR A 64 -15.69 9.69 -10.76
C THR A 64 -14.95 9.93 -9.45
N CYS A 65 -15.57 9.54 -8.34
CA CYS A 65 -14.99 9.68 -7.01
C CYS A 65 -14.57 8.32 -6.45
N PHE A 66 -13.34 8.27 -5.96
CA PHE A 66 -12.73 7.11 -5.33
C PHE A 66 -12.68 7.34 -3.82
N PHE A 67 -13.32 6.46 -3.06
CA PHE A 67 -13.22 6.42 -1.61
C PHE A 67 -12.07 5.49 -1.23
N VAL A 68 -11.07 6.04 -0.56
CA VAL A 68 -9.79 5.36 -0.35
C VAL A 68 -9.47 5.28 1.13
N LEU A 69 -9.04 4.10 1.57
CA LEU A 69 -8.43 3.89 2.87
C LEU A 69 -6.97 4.35 2.78
N SER A 70 -6.64 5.46 3.42
CA SER A 70 -5.32 6.09 3.31
C SER A 70 -4.23 5.19 3.88
N ARG A 71 -3.13 5.05 3.13
CA ARG A 71 -1.94 4.31 3.53
C ARG A 71 -0.70 5.17 3.30
N PRO A 72 0.31 5.05 4.18
CA PRO A 72 1.63 5.60 3.90
C PRO A 72 2.18 5.03 2.58
N LEU A 73 2.84 5.89 1.82
CA LEU A 73 3.48 5.51 0.57
C LEU A 73 4.91 5.01 0.81
N ASP A 74 5.39 4.12 -0.05
CA ASP A 74 6.79 3.70 -0.12
C ASP A 74 7.62 4.65 -1.01
N LYS A 75 8.89 4.29 -1.22
CA LYS A 75 9.83 5.08 -2.04
C LYS A 75 9.41 5.19 -3.51
N GLN A 76 8.51 4.34 -3.99
CA GLN A 76 7.95 4.34 -5.35
C GLN A 76 6.61 5.07 -5.42
N ALA A 77 6.19 5.71 -4.32
CA ALA A 77 4.87 6.29 -4.15
C ALA A 77 3.73 5.25 -4.22
N ARG A 78 4.02 3.95 -3.99
CA ARG A 78 3.01 2.90 -3.90
C ARG A 78 2.55 2.76 -2.44
N PRO A 79 1.26 2.52 -2.17
CA PRO A 79 0.78 2.24 -0.82
C PRO A 79 1.54 1.08 -0.17
N ARG A 80 2.00 1.22 1.08
CA ARG A 80 2.66 0.12 1.81
C ARG A 80 1.64 -0.98 2.17
N LEU A 81 2.06 -2.24 2.09
CA LEU A 81 1.31 -3.36 2.66
C LEU A 81 1.45 -3.31 4.18
N GLY A 82 0.33 -3.40 4.90
CA GLY A 82 0.37 -3.47 6.35
C GLY A 82 -0.96 -3.92 6.94
N ASN A 83 -0.87 -4.78 7.96
CA ASN A 83 -2.02 -5.16 8.78
C ASN A 83 -2.52 -3.94 9.54
N SER A 84 -3.78 -3.58 9.29
CA SER A 84 -4.78 -2.84 10.09
C SER A 84 -4.44 -1.66 11.03
N GLY A 85 -3.17 -1.30 11.29
CA GLY A 85 -2.78 -0.27 12.26
C GLY A 85 -2.22 1.02 11.65
N GLU A 86 -1.53 0.95 10.51
CA GLU A 86 -0.97 2.12 9.81
C GLU A 86 -1.94 2.64 8.74
N ASN A 87 -3.13 3.06 9.16
CA ASN A 87 -4.08 3.75 8.28
C ASN A 87 -4.23 5.19 8.75
N ASP A 88 -3.96 6.16 7.87
CA ASP A 88 -4.05 7.59 8.22
C ASP A 88 -5.50 8.13 8.16
N GLY A 89 -6.49 7.23 8.08
CA GLY A 89 -7.91 7.53 7.93
C GLY A 89 -8.42 7.25 6.53
N ARG A 90 -9.40 8.02 6.07
CA ARG A 90 -10.01 7.90 4.74
C ARG A 90 -10.04 9.24 4.04
N PHE A 91 -9.94 9.21 2.72
CA PHE A 91 -10.13 10.38 1.87
C PHE A 91 -10.96 10.02 0.64
N VAL A 92 -11.47 11.05 -0.02
CA VAL A 92 -12.13 10.92 -1.32
C VAL A 92 -11.28 11.65 -2.35
N ALA A 93 -11.00 11.00 -3.47
CA ALA A 93 -10.36 11.62 -4.62
C ALA A 93 -11.34 11.64 -5.78
N CYS A 94 -11.66 12.81 -6.31
CA CYS A 94 -12.54 12.93 -7.45
C CYS A 94 -11.77 13.38 -8.68
N ARG A 95 -12.09 12.81 -9.84
CA ARG A 95 -11.47 13.11 -11.12
C ARG A 95 -12.53 13.26 -12.19
N ASP A 96 -12.41 14.30 -13.01
CA ASP A 96 -13.30 14.50 -14.14
C ASP A 96 -13.25 13.31 -15.11
N GLY A 97 -14.42 12.96 -15.64
CA GLY A 97 -14.61 11.83 -16.53
C GLY A 97 -15.07 10.54 -15.84
N PHE A 98 -15.24 9.52 -16.66
CA PHE A 98 -15.72 8.21 -16.26
C PHE A 98 -14.55 7.24 -16.03
N TYR A 99 -14.56 6.58 -14.87
CA TYR A 99 -13.68 5.47 -14.55
C TYR A 99 -14.51 4.24 -14.22
N ASP A 100 -14.20 3.12 -14.86
CA ASP A 100 -14.95 1.88 -14.73
C ASP A 100 -14.78 1.28 -13.31
N PRO A 101 -15.88 1.11 -12.54
CA PRO A 101 -15.85 0.46 -11.22
C PRO A 101 -15.31 -0.97 -11.24
N GLU A 102 -15.42 -1.69 -12.37
CA GLU A 102 -14.92 -3.06 -12.53
C GLU A 102 -13.39 -3.11 -12.71
N VAL A 103 -12.78 -2.01 -13.16
CA VAL A 103 -11.32 -1.85 -13.19
C VAL A 103 -10.82 -1.33 -11.85
N PHE A 104 -11.50 -0.32 -11.31
CA PHE A 104 -11.22 0.34 -10.03
C PHE A 104 -12.01 -0.31 -8.89
N THR A 105 -11.86 -1.62 -8.78
CA THR A 105 -12.57 -2.43 -7.79
C THR A 105 -12.02 -2.22 -6.38
N ARG A 106 -12.87 -2.53 -5.39
CA ARG A 106 -12.49 -2.57 -3.99
C ARG A 106 -11.26 -3.47 -3.78
N GLY A 107 -10.35 -3.06 -2.91
CA GLY A 107 -9.12 -3.81 -2.61
C GLY A 107 -7.95 -3.50 -3.54
N ARG A 108 -8.17 -2.77 -4.63
CA ARG A 108 -7.09 -2.30 -5.51
C ARG A 108 -6.31 -1.18 -4.84
N GLU A 109 -5.01 -1.16 -5.10
CA GLU A 109 -4.13 -0.08 -4.64
C GLU A 109 -4.10 1.04 -5.69
N LEU A 110 -4.25 2.28 -5.24
CA LEU A 110 -4.06 3.45 -6.09
C LEU A 110 -3.24 4.51 -5.38
N THR A 111 -2.62 5.37 -6.18
CA THR A 111 -2.00 6.62 -5.73
C THR A 111 -2.60 7.77 -6.53
N VAL A 112 -2.97 8.84 -5.85
CA VAL A 112 -3.46 10.07 -6.47
C VAL A 112 -2.51 11.21 -6.21
N THR A 113 -2.43 12.12 -7.17
CA THR A 113 -1.87 13.46 -6.97
C THR A 113 -2.94 14.47 -7.32
N GLY A 114 -2.98 15.57 -6.58
CA GLY A 114 -4.05 16.55 -6.73
C GLY A 114 -3.99 17.65 -5.70
N THR A 115 -5.04 18.44 -5.63
CA THR A 115 -5.16 19.57 -4.70
C THR A 115 -6.21 19.25 -3.66
N LEU A 116 -5.91 19.54 -2.39
CA LEU A 116 -6.87 19.37 -1.31
C LEU A 116 -7.96 20.43 -1.40
N HIS A 117 -9.23 20.01 -1.42
CA HIS A 117 -10.39 20.88 -1.53
C HIS A 117 -11.42 20.55 -0.43
N GLY A 118 -11.14 21.02 0.78
CA GLY A 118 -12.03 20.89 1.93
C GLY A 118 -12.38 19.44 2.29
N THR A 119 -13.59 19.24 2.83
CA THR A 119 -14.09 17.92 3.22
C THR A 119 -15.50 17.66 2.65
N VAL A 120 -15.82 16.39 2.44
CA VAL A 120 -17.14 15.90 2.05
C VAL A 120 -17.63 14.92 3.10
N THR A 121 -18.81 15.17 3.65
CA THR A 121 -19.44 14.26 4.60
C THR A 121 -20.15 13.13 3.88
N LYS A 122 -19.78 11.89 4.20
CA LYS A 122 -20.46 10.68 3.71
C LYS A 122 -20.61 9.66 4.82
N LYS A 123 -21.66 8.85 4.73
CA LYS A 123 -21.94 7.80 5.71
C LYS A 123 -20.98 6.62 5.58
N VAL A 124 -20.54 6.11 6.73
CA VAL A 124 -19.81 4.86 6.90
C VAL A 124 -20.61 3.99 7.86
N GLY A 125 -21.42 3.09 7.31
CA GLY A 125 -22.53 2.51 8.06
C GLY A 125 -23.48 3.64 8.47
N GLU A 126 -23.75 3.77 9.77
CA GLU A 126 -24.63 4.82 10.30
C GLU A 126 -23.88 6.12 10.67
N TYR A 127 -22.55 6.10 10.69
CA TYR A 127 -21.74 7.23 11.14
C TYR A 127 -21.44 8.21 10.01
N ASP A 128 -21.63 9.51 10.28
CA ASP A 128 -21.21 10.57 9.37
C ASP A 128 -19.70 10.78 9.47
N TYR A 129 -19.00 10.59 8.35
CA TYR A 129 -17.55 10.74 8.27
C TYR A 129 -17.19 11.88 7.33
N ALA A 130 -16.43 12.86 7.82
CA ALA A 130 -15.83 13.91 7.01
C ALA A 130 -14.59 13.37 6.28
N TYR A 131 -14.73 13.13 4.97
CA TYR A 131 -13.63 12.74 4.08
C TYR A 131 -12.94 14.00 3.57
N PRO A 132 -11.61 14.16 3.75
CA PRO A 132 -10.87 15.16 2.98
C PRO A 132 -11.03 14.85 1.51
N ARG A 133 -11.33 15.87 0.72
CA ARG A 133 -11.53 15.74 -0.71
C ARG A 133 -10.29 16.22 -1.44
N VAL A 134 -9.80 15.39 -2.35
CA VAL A 134 -8.73 15.74 -3.27
C VAL A 134 -9.34 15.87 -4.67
N GLU A 135 -9.16 17.03 -5.29
CA GLU A 135 -9.37 17.18 -6.73
C GLU A 135 -8.15 16.56 -7.42
N ALA A 136 -8.33 15.35 -7.93
CA ALA A 136 -7.24 14.58 -8.49
C ALA A 136 -6.85 15.13 -9.87
N ASN A 137 -5.55 15.32 -10.05
CA ASN A 137 -4.95 15.57 -11.36
C ASN A 137 -4.56 14.24 -12.01
N VAL A 138 -4.03 13.31 -11.20
CA VAL A 138 -3.62 11.97 -11.63
C VAL A 138 -4.23 10.94 -10.70
N VAL A 139 -4.76 9.88 -11.28
CA VAL A 139 -5.14 8.65 -10.57
C VAL A 139 -4.34 7.50 -11.16
N TYR A 140 -3.41 6.96 -10.38
CA TYR A 140 -2.53 5.87 -10.78
C TYR A 140 -2.97 4.57 -10.12
N LEU A 141 -3.51 3.65 -10.92
CA LEU A 141 -3.93 2.33 -10.46
C LEU A 141 -2.77 1.35 -10.51
N TRP A 142 -2.39 0.78 -9.38
CA TRP A 142 -1.28 -0.17 -9.35
C TRP A 142 -1.69 -1.54 -9.92
N PRO A 143 -0.77 -2.23 -10.61
CA PRO A 143 -0.96 -3.63 -10.97
C PRO A 143 -1.08 -4.47 -9.70
N LYS A 144 -1.90 -5.52 -9.77
CA LYS A 144 -2.06 -6.47 -8.65
C LYS A 144 -0.68 -7.00 -8.26
N ARG A 145 -0.39 -7.04 -6.96
CA ARG A 145 0.84 -7.68 -6.48
C ARG A 145 0.78 -9.15 -6.83
N GLN A 146 1.85 -9.67 -7.40
CA GLN A 146 2.00 -11.10 -7.53
C GLN A 146 1.99 -11.70 -6.12
N PRO A 147 1.21 -12.75 -5.86
CA PRO A 147 1.34 -13.50 -4.62
C PRO A 147 2.82 -13.86 -4.49
N ARG A 148 3.47 -13.36 -3.44
CA ARG A 148 4.82 -13.84 -3.14
C ARG A 148 4.62 -15.32 -2.87
N ALA A 149 5.19 -16.19 -3.70
CA ALA A 149 5.15 -17.61 -3.45
C ALA A 149 5.70 -17.81 -2.05
N ALA A 150 4.80 -18.08 -1.09
CA ALA A 150 5.22 -18.49 0.23
C ALA A 150 5.88 -19.83 -0.04
N TYR A 151 7.21 -19.88 0.09
CA TYR A 151 7.89 -21.16 0.08
C TYR A 151 7.18 -22.05 1.08
N PRO A 152 6.83 -23.29 0.69
CA PRO A 152 6.23 -24.24 1.61
C PRO A 152 7.07 -24.28 2.89
N PRO A 153 6.46 -24.30 4.08
CA PRO A 153 7.21 -24.52 5.32
C PRO A 153 8.06 -25.79 5.14
N GLY A 154 9.40 -25.64 5.12
CA GLY A 154 10.33 -26.74 4.86
C GLY A 154 10.93 -26.83 3.45
N PHE A 155 10.67 -25.89 2.54
CA PHE A 155 11.42 -25.82 1.28
C PHE A 155 12.85 -25.35 1.54
N TYR A 156 13.79 -26.28 1.39
CA TYR A 156 15.21 -26.06 1.50
C TYR A 156 15.77 -25.89 0.09
N ASP A 157 16.27 -24.69 -0.24
CA ASP A 157 16.91 -24.46 -1.53
C ASP A 157 18.18 -25.33 -1.65
N PRO A 158 18.28 -26.25 -2.62
CA PRO A 158 19.40 -27.18 -2.71
C PRO A 158 20.76 -26.51 -2.96
N PHE A 159 20.77 -25.26 -3.41
CA PHE A 159 21.97 -24.49 -3.73
C PHE A 159 22.37 -23.51 -2.62
N TRP A 160 21.44 -23.17 -1.71
CA TRP A 160 21.64 -22.19 -0.63
C TRP A 160 21.09 -22.64 0.73
N GLY A 161 21.28 -23.92 1.04
CA GLY A 161 21.05 -24.45 2.38
C GLY A 161 22.10 -24.01 3.40
N PRO A 162 21.80 -23.93 4.72
CA PRO A 162 22.76 -23.73 5.81
C PRO A 162 23.92 -24.74 5.72
N GLY A 163 25.01 -24.30 5.10
CA GLY A 163 26.19 -25.13 4.86
C GLY A 163 27.18 -24.54 3.85
N PHE A 164 26.74 -23.66 2.94
CA PHE A 164 27.62 -23.02 1.96
C PHE A 164 28.08 -21.63 2.39
N GLY A 165 29.03 -21.61 3.33
CA GLY A 165 29.93 -20.48 3.58
C GLY A 165 31.31 -21.03 3.91
N PRO A 166 32.38 -20.71 3.15
CA PRO A 166 33.71 -21.13 3.52
C PRO A 166 34.15 -20.24 4.69
N TYR A 167 34.52 -20.88 5.80
CA TYR A 167 34.96 -20.29 7.07
C TYR A 167 33.83 -19.82 8.00
N TRP A 168 34.02 -20.11 9.29
CA TRP A 168 33.21 -19.75 10.46
C TRP A 168 32.14 -20.77 10.88
N GLY A 169 32.61 -21.80 11.59
CA GLY A 169 31.75 -22.60 12.45
C GLY A 169 31.32 -21.86 13.71
N SER A 170 30.26 -22.34 14.33
CA SER A 170 30.21 -22.43 15.79
C SER A 170 29.17 -23.47 16.25
N PRO A 171 29.45 -24.25 17.31
CA PRO A 171 28.69 -25.43 17.71
C PRO A 171 27.87 -25.15 18.96
N TRP A 172 26.77 -24.39 18.85
CA TRP A 172 25.87 -24.16 19.98
C TRP A 172 24.43 -24.10 19.47
N GLY A 173 23.64 -25.08 19.91
CA GLY A 173 22.21 -25.16 19.64
C GLY A 173 21.38 -24.19 20.47
N TYR A 174 20.07 -24.50 20.53
CA TYR A 174 18.97 -23.88 21.28
C TYR A 174 17.99 -23.01 20.44
N PRO A 175 16.74 -22.80 20.89
CA PRO A 175 15.63 -23.73 20.66
C PRO A 175 14.36 -23.02 20.14
N TYR A 176 13.44 -23.78 19.57
CA TYR A 176 12.11 -23.31 19.16
C TYR A 176 11.32 -22.67 20.31
N TRP A 177 10.96 -21.38 20.24
CA TRP A 177 9.82 -20.80 20.98
C TRP A 177 9.29 -19.50 20.33
N GLY A 178 7.96 -19.42 20.10
CA GLY A 178 7.24 -18.13 20.18
C GLY A 178 6.47 -17.61 18.96
N GLY A 179 5.67 -18.42 18.24
CA GLY A 179 4.63 -17.90 17.35
C GLY A 179 3.38 -17.43 18.14
N PRO A 180 2.69 -16.35 17.74
CA PRO A 180 1.52 -15.85 18.48
C PRO A 180 0.37 -16.86 18.43
N ARG A 181 -0.29 -17.04 19.57
CA ARG A 181 -1.44 -17.94 19.73
C ARG A 181 -2.63 -17.31 19.03
N VAL A 182 -3.10 -17.92 17.95
CA VAL A 182 -4.37 -17.54 17.33
C VAL A 182 -5.49 -18.06 18.21
N ILE A 183 -6.14 -17.18 18.97
CA ILE A 183 -7.36 -17.50 19.71
C ILE A 183 -8.50 -17.46 18.71
N VAL A 184 -8.92 -18.64 18.24
CA VAL A 184 -10.14 -18.78 17.44
C VAL A 184 -11.34 -18.71 18.38
N VAL A 185 -11.96 -17.54 18.49
CA VAL A 185 -13.26 -17.40 19.16
C VAL A 185 -14.30 -18.08 18.28
N ARG A 186 -14.81 -19.24 18.69
CA ARG A 186 -15.92 -19.90 17.99
C ARG A 186 -17.19 -19.07 18.22
N PRO A 187 -18.00 -18.79 17.17
CA PRO A 187 -19.34 -18.23 17.36
C PRO A 187 -20.19 -19.15 18.25
N PRO A 188 -21.09 -18.58 19.08
CA PRO A 188 -22.01 -19.38 19.89
C PRO A 188 -22.94 -20.20 18.98
N ALA A 189 -23.31 -21.40 19.44
CA ALA A 189 -24.20 -22.29 18.71
C ALA A 189 -25.59 -21.67 18.54
N PRO A 190 -26.29 -21.92 17.41
CA PRO A 190 -27.67 -21.47 17.23
C PRO A 190 -28.60 -22.13 18.26
N PRO A 191 -29.69 -21.43 18.66
CA PRO A 191 -30.64 -21.97 19.63
C PRO A 191 -31.36 -23.21 19.08
N PRO A 192 -31.77 -24.14 19.96
CA PRO A 192 -32.51 -25.34 19.56
C PRO A 192 -33.88 -24.97 18.97
N PRO A 193 -34.41 -25.77 18.03
CA PRO A 193 -35.73 -25.53 17.47
C PRO A 193 -36.84 -25.67 18.54
N PRO A 194 -37.98 -24.97 18.37
CA PRO A 194 -39.08 -24.99 19.33
C PRO A 194 -39.67 -26.39 19.47
N LYS A 195 -39.97 -26.79 20.71
CA LYS A 195 -40.67 -28.05 21.02
C LYS A 195 -42.13 -27.92 20.58
N LYS A 196 -42.64 -28.93 19.86
CA LYS A 196 -44.06 -29.07 19.55
C LYS A 196 -44.86 -29.40 20.81
#